data_AF-A0A367IFV2-F1
#
_entry.id   AF-A0A367IFV2-F1
#
_cell.length_a   1.000
_cell.length_b   1.000
_cell.length_c   1.000
_cell.angle_alpha   90.00
_cell.angle_beta   90.00
_cell.angle_gamma   90.00
#
_symmetry.space_group_name_H-M   'P 1'
#
loop_
_entity.id
_entity.type
_entity.pdbx_description
1 polymer ?
#
loop_
_entity_poly.entity_id
_entity_poly.type
_entity_poly.pdbx_seq_one_letter_code
_entity_poly.pdbx_strand_id
1 'polypeptide(L)'
;MASTFLEFMLRDMKRDVKRGVTRKIGDYAIGMIPKPVRKIIGWILLIFGAVALLILYPGTLFYTMSELMFMITFFVGIVSFGLGISLLRHKG
;
A
#
# COMPACT_ATOMS: atom_id res chain seq x y z
N MET A 1 -35.68 -9.05 -2.73
CA MET A 1 -35.12 -7.68 -2.70
C MET A 1 -34.47 -7.34 -1.36
N ALA A 2 -35.12 -7.59 -0.21
CA ALA A 2 -34.50 -7.36 1.10
C ALA A 2 -33.22 -8.20 1.36
N SER A 3 -33.16 -9.43 0.83
CA SER A 3 -31.99 -10.31 0.95
C SER A 3 -30.73 -9.74 0.29
N THR A 4 -30.84 -9.14 -0.89
CA THR A 4 -29.71 -8.57 -1.65
C THR A 4 -29.12 -7.33 -0.97
N PHE A 5 -29.98 -6.51 -0.36
CA PHE A 5 -29.57 -5.31 0.38
C PHE A 5 -28.82 -5.66 1.67
N LEU A 6 -29.31 -6.68 2.39
CA LEU A 6 -28.64 -7.22 3.58
C LEU A 6 -27.27 -7.83 3.24
N GLU A 7 -27.19 -8.53 2.11
CA GLU A 7 -25.93 -9.11 1.62
C GLU A 7 -24.90 -8.04 1.25
N PHE A 8 -25.34 -6.93 0.64
CA PHE A 8 -24.50 -5.80 0.32
C PHE A 8 -23.97 -5.10 1.58
N MET A 9 -24.86 -4.83 2.55
CA MET A 9 -24.47 -4.26 3.85
C MET A 9 -23.50 -5.15 4.61
N LEU A 10 -23.74 -6.46 4.67
CA LEU A 10 -22.83 -7.40 5.31
C LEU A 10 -21.47 -7.44 4.63
N ARG A 11 -21.43 -7.32 3.30
CA ARG A 11 -20.19 -7.31 2.51
C ARG A 11 -19.39 -6.04 2.73
N ASP A 12 -20.06 -4.89 2.84
CA ASP A 12 -19.40 -3.60 3.10
C ASP A 12 -18.92 -3.50 4.55
N MET A 13 -19.75 -3.92 5.50
CA MET A 13 -19.38 -3.99 6.91
C MET A 13 -18.24 -4.98 7.14
N LYS A 14 -18.21 -6.12 6.43
CA LYS A 14 -17.07 -7.06 6.46
C LYS A 14 -15.80 -6.45 5.86
N ARG A 15 -15.90 -5.61 4.83
CA ARG A 15 -14.75 -4.88 4.27
C ARG A 15 -14.24 -3.81 5.22
N ASP A 16 -15.12 -3.09 5.89
CA ASP A 16 -14.76 -2.05 6.86
C ASP A 16 -14.20 -2.64 8.15
N VAL A 17 -14.75 -3.75 8.64
CA VAL A 17 -14.16 -4.53 9.73
C VAL A 17 -12.80 -5.08 9.30
N LYS A 18 -12.67 -5.64 8.09
CA LYS A 18 -11.37 -6.14 7.61
C LYS A 18 -10.36 -5.01 7.51
N ARG A 19 -10.71 -3.86 6.92
CA ARG A 19 -9.85 -2.67 6.85
C ARG A 19 -9.50 -2.11 8.22
N GLY A 20 -10.46 -2.06 9.15
CA GLY A 20 -10.26 -1.60 10.52
C GLY A 20 -9.39 -2.55 11.34
N VAL A 21 -9.53 -3.85 11.16
CA VAL A 21 -8.69 -4.89 11.79
C VAL A 21 -7.29 -4.89 11.17
N THR A 22 -7.16 -4.80 9.84
CA THR A 22 -5.84 -4.69 9.19
C THR A 22 -5.12 -3.39 9.57
N ARG A 23 -5.85 -2.27 9.71
CA ARG A 23 -5.31 -1.04 10.28
C ARG A 23 -4.90 -1.21 11.73
N LYS A 24 -5.74 -1.79 12.59
CA LYS A 24 -5.38 -2.01 14.01
C LYS A 24 -4.18 -2.95 14.17
N ILE A 25 -4.09 -4.02 13.40
CA ILE A 25 -2.93 -4.93 13.41
C ILE A 25 -1.69 -4.20 12.88
N GLY A 26 -1.85 -3.42 11.81
CA GLY A 26 -0.83 -2.54 11.28
C GLY A 26 -0.33 -1.56 12.35
N ASP A 27 -1.20 -0.78 12.96
CA ASP A 27 -0.88 0.22 13.98
C ASP A 27 -0.28 -0.40 15.25
N TYR A 28 -0.72 -1.61 15.64
CA TYR A 28 -0.13 -2.35 16.76
C TYR A 28 1.30 -2.82 16.43
N ALA A 29 1.51 -3.41 15.25
CA ALA A 29 2.84 -3.82 14.79
C ALA A 29 3.76 -2.61 14.54
N ILE A 30 3.23 -1.52 13.99
CA ILE A 30 3.92 -0.26 13.71
C ILE A 30 4.22 0.52 15.01
N GLY A 31 3.41 0.33 16.04
CA GLY A 31 3.59 0.88 17.39
C GLY A 31 4.67 0.15 18.21
N MET A 32 4.88 -1.15 17.96
CA MET A 32 6.00 -1.91 18.54
C MET A 32 7.35 -1.56 17.92
N ILE A 33 7.37 -1.02 16.70
CA ILE A 33 8.60 -0.60 16.02
C ILE A 33 9.07 0.75 16.58
N PRO A 34 10.33 0.89 17.01
CA PRO A 34 10.87 2.15 17.51
C PRO A 34 10.68 3.28 16.49
N LYS A 35 10.24 4.46 16.96
CA LYS A 35 10.07 5.67 16.13
C LYS A 35 11.24 5.96 15.16
N PRO A 36 12.53 5.85 15.54
CA PRO A 36 13.63 6.08 14.61
C PRO A 36 13.66 5.04 13.47
N VAL A 37 13.39 3.76 13.78
CA VAL A 37 13.38 2.67 12.79
C VAL A 37 12.20 2.81 11.84
N ARG A 38 11.01 3.16 12.35
CA ARG A 38 9.82 3.41 11.50
C ARG A 38 10.06 4.52 10.48
N LYS A 39 10.74 5.60 10.91
CA LYS A 39 11.08 6.71 10.03
C LYS A 39 12.04 6.25 8.92
N ILE A 40 13.08 5.50 9.26
CA ILE A 40 14.04 4.94 8.28
C ILE A 40 13.33 4.04 7.27
N ILE A 41 12.50 3.10 7.73
CA ILE A 41 11.75 2.19 6.87
C ILE A 41 10.80 2.98 5.95
N GLY A 42 10.10 3.99 6.48
CA GLY A 42 9.21 4.85 5.68
C GLY A 42 9.95 5.59 4.57
N TRP A 43 11.14 6.13 4.84
CA TRP A 43 12.00 6.76 3.83
C TRP A 43 12.51 5.76 2.79
N ILE A 44 12.92 4.55 3.20
CA ILE A 44 13.36 3.49 2.28
C ILE A 44 12.23 3.10 1.34
N LEU A 45 11.01 2.87 1.85
CA LEU A 45 9.84 2.57 1.01
C LEU A 45 9.52 3.71 0.04
N LEU A 46 9.64 4.96 0.49
CA LEU A 46 9.42 6.13 -0.35
C LEU A 46 10.41 6.20 -1.52
N ILE A 47 11.70 6.04 -1.23
CA ILE A 47 12.76 6.04 -2.25
C ILE A 47 12.55 4.86 -3.20
N PHE A 48 12.27 3.67 -2.67
CA PHE A 48 12.01 2.48 -3.49
C PHE A 48 10.80 2.66 -4.41
N GLY A 49 9.66 3.16 -3.89
CA GLY A 49 8.46 3.42 -4.69
C GLY A 49 8.70 4.49 -5.77
N ALA A 50 9.42 5.56 -5.43
CA ALA A 50 9.78 6.60 -6.39
C ALA A 50 10.69 6.07 -7.49
N VAL A 51 11.71 5.27 -7.14
CA VAL A 51 12.62 4.64 -8.10
C VAL A 51 11.87 3.65 -9.00
N ALA A 52 10.96 2.83 -8.46
CA ALA A 52 10.14 1.91 -9.25
C ALA A 52 9.27 2.63 -10.27
N LEU A 53 8.66 3.76 -9.89
CA LEU A 53 7.89 4.61 -10.81
C LEU A 53 8.77 5.31 -11.84
N LEU A 54 9.98 5.74 -11.45
CA LEU A 54 10.96 6.34 -12.37
C LEU A 54 11.49 5.34 -13.40
N ILE A 55 11.68 4.07 -13.02
CA ILE A 55 12.12 2.99 -13.91
C ILE A 55 11.02 2.62 -14.92
N LEU A 56 9.75 2.85 -14.58
CA LEU A 56 8.62 2.59 -15.46
C LEU A 56 8.75 3.34 -16.80
N TYR A 57 9.18 4.61 -16.77
CA TYR A 57 9.30 5.46 -17.96
C TYR A 57 10.34 4.95 -18.99
N PRO A 58 11.62 4.77 -18.64
CA PRO A 58 12.59 4.16 -19.55
C PRO A 58 12.30 2.67 -19.78
N GLY A 59 11.70 1.97 -18.81
CA GLY A 59 11.30 0.57 -18.92
C GLY A 59 10.24 0.35 -20.01
N THR A 60 9.30 1.27 -20.19
CA THR A 60 8.32 1.22 -21.29
C THR A 60 8.86 1.70 -22.64
N LEU A 61 9.84 2.61 -22.62
CA LEU A 61 10.36 3.24 -23.84
C LEU A 61 11.54 2.50 -24.47
N PHE A 62 12.42 1.91 -23.65
CA PHE A 62 13.67 1.28 -24.11
C PHE A 62 13.67 -0.24 -23.97
N TYR A 63 12.79 -0.80 -23.14
CA TYR A 63 12.63 -2.25 -22.98
C TYR A 63 11.21 -2.64 -23.39
N THR A 64 11.05 -3.77 -24.07
CA THR A 64 9.72 -4.32 -24.37
C THR A 64 9.15 -4.93 -23.11
N MET A 65 8.71 -4.08 -22.16
CA MET A 65 8.02 -4.55 -20.97
C MET A 65 6.64 -5.08 -21.34
N SER A 66 6.35 -6.32 -20.94
CA SER A 66 5.00 -6.87 -21.08
C SER A 66 4.01 -6.06 -20.24
N GLU A 67 2.74 -6.01 -20.68
CA GLU A 67 1.66 -5.32 -19.95
C GLU A 67 1.55 -5.79 -18.48
N LEU A 68 1.80 -7.09 -18.24
CA LEU A 68 1.84 -7.67 -16.90
C LEU A 68 2.99 -7.13 -16.05
N MET A 69 4.20 -7.02 -16.61
CA MET A 69 5.35 -6.46 -15.89
C MET A 69 5.15 -4.98 -15.57
N PHE A 70 4.55 -4.24 -16.49
CA PHE A 70 4.16 -2.84 -16.27
C PHE A 70 3.15 -2.72 -15.11
N MET A 71 2.08 -3.51 -15.15
CA MET A 71 1.02 -3.48 -14.13
C MET A 71 1.55 -3.85 -12.75
N ILE A 72 2.41 -4.87 -12.66
CA ILE A 72 3.04 -5.29 -11.40
C ILE A 72 3.96 -4.19 -10.87
N THR A 73 4.85 -3.64 -11.70
CA THR A 73 5.82 -2.62 -11.28
C THR A 73 5.10 -1.34 -10.85
N PHE A 74 4.05 -0.94 -11.56
CA PHE A 74 3.22 0.20 -11.22
C PHE A 74 2.47 -0.01 -9.89
N PHE A 75 1.84 -1.17 -9.72
CA PHE A 75 1.12 -1.51 -8.48
C PHE A 75 2.06 -1.57 -7.28
N VAL A 76 3.20 -2.24 -7.40
CA VAL A 76 4.22 -2.32 -6.34
C VAL A 76 4.78 -0.93 -6.02
N GLY A 77 5.02 -0.10 -7.04
CA GLY A 77 5.49 1.28 -6.87
C GLY A 77 4.51 2.13 -6.07
N ILE A 78 3.23 2.15 -6.45
CA ILE A 78 2.18 2.91 -5.73
C ILE A 78 1.98 2.39 -4.31
N VAL A 79 1.88 1.08 -4.13
CA VAL A 79 1.65 0.49 -2.81
C VAL A 79 2.83 0.78 -1.88
N SER A 80 4.07 0.65 -2.37
CA SER A 80 5.26 0.96 -1.58
C SER A 80 5.33 2.44 -1.21
N PHE A 81 5.07 3.34 -2.18
CA PHE A 81 5.05 4.77 -1.94
C PHE A 81 3.97 5.17 -0.92
N GLY A 82 2.76 4.61 -1.05
CA GLY A 82 1.66 4.84 -0.12
C GLY A 82 1.94 4.33 1.30
N LEU A 83 2.55 3.14 1.43
CA LEU A 83 2.98 2.60 2.72
C LEU A 83 4.11 3.42 3.34
N GLY A 84 5.08 3.87 2.54
CA GLY A 84 6.16 4.75 2.99
C GLY A 84 5.62 6.05 3.58
N ILE A 85 4.67 6.70 2.89
CA ILE A 85 3.98 7.90 3.41
C ILE A 85 3.20 7.56 4.68
N SER A 86 2.46 6.44 4.70
CA SER A 86 1.67 6.04 5.87
C SER A 86 2.54 5.83 7.11
N LEU A 87 3.71 5.20 6.96
CA LEU A 87 4.67 4.97 8.05
C LEU A 87 5.32 6.27 8.53
N LEU A 88 5.63 7.20 7.62
CA LEU A 88 6.15 8.52 7.97
C LEU A 88 5.10 9.41 8.65
N ARG A 89 3.83 9.29 8.24
CA ARG A 89 2.73 10.09 8.76
C ARG A 89 2.14 9.52 10.06
N HIS A 90 2.39 8.25 10.36
CA HIS A 90 1.99 7.64 11.62
C HIS A 90 2.76 8.29 12.77
N LYS A 91 2.11 9.26 13.44
CA LYS A 91 2.53 9.75 14.75
C LYS A 91 2.25 8.62 15.75
N GLY A 92 3.29 8.18 16.44
CA GLY A 92 3.14 7.41 17.68
C GLY A 92 3.45 8.31 18.84
#